data_AF-U5D234-F1
#
_entry.id   AF-U5D234-F1
#
_cell.length_a   1.000
_cell.length_b   1.000
_cell.length_c   1.000
_cell.angle_alpha   90.00
_cell.angle_beta   90.00
_cell.angle_gamma   90.00
#
_symmetry.space_group_name_H-M   'P 1'
#
loop_
_entity.id
_entity.type
_entity.pdbx_description
1 polymer ?
#
loop_
_entity_poly.entity_id
_entity_poly.type
_entity_poly.pdbx_seq_one_letter_code
_entity_poly.pdbx_strand_id
1 'polypeptide(L)'
;MAQQHSASHGFDCDENVVIYDDSSCDAQFQTPFPAPTPLGIPEVITVEHGAVAADHDVCSRVGSDILQKGGHAVDAAVATALCLGVFSPASSGIGGGAFMLVRSAAYDYVDCYDMRETAPGAATRVKE
;
A
#
# COMPACT_ATOMS: atom_id res chain seq x y z
N MET A 1 18.36 -18.84 14.81
CA MET A 1 17.04 -19.17 15.38
C MET A 1 16.18 -17.91 15.22
N ALA A 2 15.66 -17.65 14.02
CA ALA A 2 14.84 -16.47 13.77
C ALA A 2 13.41 -16.77 14.24
N GLN A 3 12.94 -16.06 15.27
CA GLN A 3 11.59 -16.20 15.79
C GLN A 3 10.59 -15.60 14.81
N GLN A 4 9.69 -16.45 14.33
CA GLN A 4 8.44 -16.07 13.68
C GLN A 4 7.56 -15.34 14.69
N HIS A 5 7.29 -14.06 14.45
CA HIS A 5 6.17 -13.36 15.07
C HIS A 5 5.11 -13.13 14.00
N SER A 6 4.03 -13.91 14.11
CA SER A 6 2.77 -13.69 13.41
C SER A 6 2.22 -12.33 13.84
N ALA A 7 2.18 -11.37 12.92
CA ALA A 7 1.59 -10.06 13.11
C ALA A 7 0.24 -10.03 12.39
N SER A 8 -0.81 -10.39 13.12
CA SER A 8 -2.21 -10.15 12.76
C SER A 8 -2.62 -8.70 13.02
N HIS A 9 -1.89 -7.73 12.44
CA HIS A 9 -2.27 -6.32 12.57
C HIS A 9 -3.25 -5.98 11.45
N GLY A 10 -4.46 -5.58 11.84
CA GLY A 10 -5.39 -4.92 10.94
C GLY A 10 -4.70 -3.71 10.36
N PHE A 11 -4.64 -3.63 9.04
CA PHE A 11 -4.09 -2.48 8.35
C PHE A 11 -5.06 -1.32 8.55
N ASP A 12 -4.59 -0.34 9.31
CA ASP A 12 -5.27 0.94 9.50
C ASP A 12 -5.30 1.68 8.15
N CYS A 13 -6.34 2.47 7.89
CA CYS A 13 -6.48 3.26 6.65
C CYS A 13 -5.42 4.36 6.50
N ASP A 14 -4.44 4.43 7.41
CA ASP A 14 -3.32 5.37 7.39
C ASP A 14 -2.09 4.86 6.60
N GLU A 15 -2.08 3.61 6.13
CA GLU A 15 -1.03 3.07 5.24
C GLU A 15 -1.38 3.37 3.76
N ASN A 16 -0.93 4.54 3.29
CA ASN A 16 -1.52 5.29 2.16
C ASN A 16 -1.72 4.57 0.80
N VAL A 17 -1.11 3.41 0.51
CA VAL A 17 -1.33 2.65 -0.74
C VAL A 17 -1.09 1.16 -0.55
N VAL A 18 -2.09 0.34 -0.89
CA VAL A 18 -1.93 -1.12 -1.00
C VAL A 18 -2.30 -1.58 -2.41
N ILE A 19 -1.40 -2.33 -3.04
CA ILE A 19 -1.58 -2.85 -4.40
C ILE A 19 -1.42 -4.36 -4.40
N TYR A 20 -2.41 -5.01 -4.98
CA TYR A 20 -2.42 -6.44 -5.24
C TYR A 20 -2.44 -6.64 -6.75
N ASP A 21 -1.47 -7.37 -7.27
CA ASP A 21 -1.42 -7.88 -8.64
C ASP A 21 -1.28 -9.39 -8.53
N ASP A 22 -2.32 -10.14 -8.91
CA ASP A 22 -2.25 -11.60 -8.88
C ASP A 22 -2.82 -12.19 -10.16
N SER A 23 -1.92 -12.68 -11.03
CA SER A 23 -2.27 -13.52 -12.18
C SER A 23 -2.53 -14.99 -11.79
N SER A 24 -2.41 -15.33 -10.51
CA SER A 24 -2.64 -16.66 -9.93
C SER A 24 -3.75 -16.66 -8.88
N CYS A 25 -4.84 -15.93 -9.15
CA CYS A 25 -6.01 -15.78 -8.28
C CYS A 25 -6.55 -17.12 -7.73
N ASP A 26 -6.06 -17.52 -6.56
CA ASP A 26 -6.82 -18.31 -5.59
C ASP A 26 -7.28 -17.33 -4.51
N ALA A 27 -8.47 -16.76 -4.75
CA ALA A 27 -9.16 -15.82 -3.89
C ALA A 27 -9.47 -16.40 -2.51
N GLN A 28 -8.49 -16.42 -1.61
CA GLN A 28 -8.67 -16.82 -0.20
C GLN A 28 -7.95 -15.88 0.77
N PHE A 29 -8.03 -14.56 0.58
CA PHE A 29 -7.88 -13.65 1.73
C PHE A 29 -9.19 -13.67 2.53
N GLN A 30 -9.34 -14.69 3.36
CA GLN A 30 -10.48 -14.82 4.25
C GLN A 30 -10.37 -13.75 5.33
N THR A 31 -11.15 -12.67 5.22
CA THR A 31 -11.22 -11.66 6.27
C THR A 31 -11.66 -12.35 7.58
N PRO A 32 -10.93 -12.21 8.70
CA PRO A 32 -11.31 -12.83 9.96
C PRO A 32 -12.58 -12.20 10.58
N PHE A 33 -13.10 -11.13 9.98
CA PHE A 33 -14.31 -10.45 10.41
C PHE A 33 -15.53 -10.85 9.56
N PRO A 34 -16.66 -11.20 10.19
CA PRO A 34 -17.91 -11.44 9.48
C PRO A 34 -18.37 -10.16 8.78
N ALA A 35 -18.90 -10.29 7.56
CA ALA A 35 -19.41 -9.16 6.79
C ALA A 35 -20.45 -8.35 7.61
N PRO A 36 -20.39 -7.02 7.59
CA PRO A 36 -21.35 -6.19 8.31
C PRO A 36 -22.77 -6.40 7.74
N THR A 37 -23.74 -6.45 8.66
CA THR A 37 -25.20 -6.56 8.38
C THR A 37 -25.69 -5.38 7.52
N PRO A 38 -26.67 -5.55 6.61
CA PRO A 38 -27.00 -4.54 5.61
C PRO A 38 -27.71 -3.32 6.21
N LEU A 39 -26.91 -2.33 6.64
CA LEU A 39 -27.29 -0.95 6.96
C LEU A 39 -26.40 -0.02 6.12
N GLY A 40 -26.70 0.13 4.82
CA GLY A 40 -25.95 1.04 3.95
C GLY A 40 -24.45 0.72 3.88
N ILE A 41 -24.14 -0.54 3.56
CA ILE A 41 -22.78 -1.11 3.55
C ILE A 41 -21.86 -0.42 2.53
N PRO A 42 -20.56 -0.26 2.85
CA PRO A 42 -19.56 0.03 1.82
C PRO A 42 -19.58 -1.11 0.79
N GLU A 43 -19.64 -0.73 -0.48
CA GLU A 43 -19.62 -1.67 -1.60
C GLU A 43 -18.28 -2.42 -1.58
N VAL A 44 -18.34 -3.74 -1.35
CA VAL A 44 -17.16 -4.59 -1.44
C VAL A 44 -16.88 -4.82 -2.92
N ILE A 45 -15.75 -4.30 -3.40
CA ILE A 45 -15.33 -4.44 -4.79
C ILE A 45 -14.46 -5.69 -4.90
N THR A 46 -14.91 -6.68 -5.66
CA THR A 46 -14.13 -7.87 -6.02
C THR A 46 -13.55 -7.71 -7.41
N VAL A 47 -12.26 -8.01 -7.57
CA VAL A 47 -11.54 -7.90 -8.85
C VAL A 47 -10.77 -9.19 -9.11
N GLU A 48 -10.69 -9.58 -10.38
CA GLU A 48 -10.05 -10.85 -10.79
C GLU A 48 -8.54 -10.73 -10.99
N HIS A 49 -8.04 -9.56 -11.40
CA HIS A 49 -6.66 -9.41 -11.91
C HIS A 49 -5.76 -8.56 -11.00
N GLY A 50 -6.34 -7.54 -10.33
CA GLY A 50 -5.57 -6.68 -9.45
C GLY A 50 -6.40 -5.53 -8.89
N ALA A 51 -6.00 -5.04 -7.72
CA ALA A 51 -6.66 -3.97 -6.97
C ALA A 51 -5.65 -2.89 -6.55
N VAL A 52 -6.10 -1.64 -6.54
CA VAL A 52 -5.38 -0.51 -5.94
C VAL A 52 -6.29 0.18 -4.94
N ALA A 53 -5.89 0.19 -3.68
CA ALA A 53 -6.56 0.94 -2.62
C ALA A 53 -5.71 2.17 -2.26
N ALA A 54 -6.33 3.35 -2.26
CA ALA A 54 -5.71 4.61 -1.90
C ALA A 54 -6.74 5.55 -1.25
N ASP A 55 -6.27 6.52 -0.48
CA ASP A 55 -7.10 7.47 0.28
C ASP A 55 -7.98 8.36 -0.60
N HIS A 56 -7.65 8.48 -1.88
CA HIS A 56 -8.39 9.27 -2.85
C HIS A 56 -8.75 8.42 -4.07
N ASP A 57 -10.03 8.46 -4.45
CA ASP A 57 -10.62 7.66 -5.54
C ASP A 57 -9.92 7.87 -6.89
N VAL A 58 -9.61 9.11 -7.25
CA VAL A 58 -8.82 9.45 -8.45
C VAL A 58 -7.46 8.77 -8.42
N CYS A 59 -6.78 8.71 -7.28
CA CYS A 59 -5.47 8.08 -7.19
C CYS A 59 -5.54 6.55 -7.26
N SER A 60 -6.58 5.93 -6.69
CA SER A 60 -6.85 4.50 -6.91
C SER A 60 -7.08 4.19 -8.39
N ARG A 61 -7.81 5.04 -9.11
CA ARG A 61 -8.03 4.90 -10.56
C ARG A 61 -6.74 5.06 -11.35
N VAL A 62 -5.90 6.04 -11.02
CA VAL A 62 -4.59 6.23 -11.67
C VAL A 62 -3.72 4.98 -11.53
N GLY A 63 -3.64 4.38 -10.33
CA GLY A 63 -2.92 3.12 -10.13
C GLY A 63 -3.53 1.97 -10.93
N SER A 64 -4.86 1.84 -10.92
CA SER A 64 -5.57 0.82 -11.70
C SER A 64 -5.31 0.96 -13.20
N ASP A 65 -5.30 2.18 -13.73
CA ASP A 65 -4.99 2.45 -15.14
C ASP A 65 -3.57 2.02 -15.51
N ILE A 66 -2.60 2.09 -14.58
CA ILE A 66 -1.24 1.59 -14.80
C ILE A 66 -1.20 0.07 -14.85
N LEU A 67 -1.92 -0.62 -13.96
CA LEU A 67 -2.06 -2.08 -14.02
C LEU A 67 -2.74 -2.52 -15.32
N GLN A 68 -3.81 -1.84 -15.74
CA GLN A 68 -4.52 -2.13 -17.00
C GLN A 68 -3.64 -1.93 -18.24
N LYS A 69 -2.64 -1.03 -18.18
CA LYS A 69 -1.65 -0.83 -19.25
C LYS A 69 -0.54 -1.90 -19.25
N GLY A 70 -0.60 -2.88 -18.36
CA GLY A 70 0.40 -3.94 -18.21
C GLY A 70 1.62 -3.53 -17.39
N GLY A 71 1.51 -2.47 -16.58
CA GLY A 71 2.54 -2.11 -15.60
C GLY A 71 2.55 -3.08 -14.41
N HIS A 72 3.67 -3.14 -13.70
CA HIS A 72 3.79 -3.98 -12.50
C HIS A 72 3.15 -3.31 -11.27
N ALA A 73 2.90 -4.09 -10.21
CA ALA A 73 2.39 -3.58 -8.93
C ALA A 73 3.21 -2.40 -8.38
N VAL A 74 4.53 -2.42 -8.57
CA VAL A 74 5.44 -1.34 -8.16
C VAL A 74 5.18 -0.06 -8.97
N ASP A 75 4.97 -0.15 -10.29
CA ASP A 75 4.69 1.00 -11.15
C ASP A 75 3.37 1.68 -10.77
N ALA A 76 2.35 0.85 -10.52
CA ALA A 76 1.06 1.33 -10.04
C ALA A 76 1.19 2.01 -8.66
N ALA A 77 2.07 1.51 -7.79
CA ALA A 77 2.28 2.08 -6.45
C ALA A 77 2.93 3.45 -6.54
N VAL A 78 3.96 3.59 -7.38
CA VAL A 78 4.64 4.87 -7.61
C VAL A 78 3.68 5.89 -8.22
N ALA A 79 2.89 5.51 -9.23
CA ALA A 79 1.91 6.41 -9.86
C ALA A 79 0.84 6.88 -8.85
N THR A 80 0.35 5.96 -8.01
CA THR A 80 -0.64 6.26 -6.97
C THR A 80 -0.06 7.18 -5.90
N ALA A 81 1.16 6.91 -5.42
CA ALA A 81 1.83 7.75 -4.42
C ALA A 81 2.11 9.17 -4.94
N LEU A 82 2.51 9.31 -6.22
CA LEU A 82 2.67 10.62 -6.84
C LEU A 82 1.35 11.38 -6.97
N CYS A 83 0.26 10.68 -7.29
CA CYS A 83 -1.08 11.27 -7.30
C CYS A 83 -1.50 11.75 -5.89
N LEU A 84 -1.27 10.93 -4.86
CA LEU A 84 -1.57 11.30 -3.48
C LEU A 84 -0.74 12.49 -2.99
N GLY A 85 0.49 12.65 -3.47
CA GLY A 85 1.28 13.86 -3.21
C GLY A 85 0.63 15.17 -3.72
N VAL A 86 -0.29 15.08 -4.67
CA VAL A 86 -1.06 16.22 -5.19
C VAL A 86 -2.40 16.38 -4.47
N PHE A 87 -3.13 15.29 -4.27
CA PHE A 87 -4.49 15.33 -3.68
C PHE A 87 -4.49 15.35 -2.13
N SER A 88 -3.46 14.79 -1.50
CA SER A 88 -3.25 14.76 -0.05
C SER A 88 -1.84 15.25 0.32
N PRO A 89 -1.48 16.50 -0.04
CA PRO A 89 -0.11 17.02 0.11
C PRO A 89 0.31 17.22 1.57
N ALA A 90 -0.66 17.30 2.50
CA ALA A 90 -0.40 17.41 3.93
C ALA A 90 0.00 16.05 4.56
N SER A 91 -0.36 14.93 3.93
CA SER A 91 -0.08 13.58 4.43
C SER A 91 1.17 12.99 3.76
N SER A 92 1.23 13.04 2.43
CA SER A 92 2.26 12.38 1.64
C SER A 92 2.86 13.29 0.57
N GLY A 93 4.07 12.98 0.12
CA GLY A 93 4.71 13.68 -0.99
C GLY A 93 6.20 13.40 -1.11
N ILE A 94 6.79 13.91 -2.18
CA ILE A 94 8.22 13.70 -2.53
C ILE A 94 9.20 14.34 -1.54
N GLY A 95 8.72 15.24 -0.67
CA GLY A 95 9.55 15.93 0.33
C GLY A 95 9.69 15.18 1.65
N GLY A 96 8.97 14.07 1.83
CA GLY A 96 9.03 13.23 3.01
C GLY A 96 9.78 11.92 2.77
N GLY A 97 9.25 10.83 3.33
CA GLY A 97 9.78 9.48 3.20
C GLY A 97 8.67 8.44 3.10
N ALA A 98 9.06 7.19 2.87
CA ALA A 98 8.13 6.07 2.72
C ALA A 98 8.74 4.75 3.20
N PHE A 99 7.88 3.78 3.44
CA PHE A 99 8.25 2.37 3.53
C PHE A 99 7.47 1.61 2.46
N MET A 100 8.15 0.77 1.69
CA MET A 100 7.50 -0.03 0.67
C MET A 100 7.79 -1.51 0.91
N LEU A 101 6.72 -2.31 1.00
CA LEU A 101 6.80 -3.76 1.08
C LEU A 101 6.42 -4.34 -0.28
N VAL A 102 7.31 -5.13 -0.88
CA VAL A 102 7.11 -5.73 -2.19
C VAL A 102 7.22 -7.24 -2.06
N ARG A 103 6.13 -7.94 -2.37
CA ARG A 103 6.14 -9.39 -2.56
C ARG A 103 6.19 -9.69 -4.04
N SER A 104 7.27 -10.32 -4.50
CA SER A 104 7.33 -10.82 -5.87
C SER A 104 6.62 -12.17 -5.97
N ALA A 105 5.87 -12.42 -7.04
CA ALA A 105 5.35 -13.76 -7.32
C ALA A 105 6.46 -14.76 -7.69
N ALA A 106 7.63 -14.28 -8.14
CA ALA A 106 8.74 -15.12 -8.55
C ALA A 106 9.51 -15.74 -7.36
N TYR A 107 9.42 -15.13 -6.17
CA TYR A 107 10.18 -15.55 -5.01
C TYR A 107 9.33 -15.49 -3.73
N ASP A 108 9.47 -16.49 -2.86
CA ASP A 108 8.66 -16.58 -1.63
C ASP A 108 9.20 -15.74 -0.47
N TYR A 109 9.60 -14.50 -0.76
CA TYR A 109 10.04 -13.54 0.25
C TYR A 109 9.50 -12.14 -0.05
N VAL A 110 9.48 -11.30 0.99
CA VAL A 110 9.04 -9.90 0.92
C VAL A 110 10.26 -9.01 1.03
N ASP A 111 10.44 -8.11 0.08
CA ASP A 111 11.44 -7.05 0.13
C ASP A 111 10.87 -5.83 0.84
N CYS A 112 11.68 -5.24 1.73
CA CYS A 112 11.35 -4.02 2.44
C CYS A 112 12.28 -2.90 1.99
N TYR A 113 11.72 -1.83 1.44
CA TYR A 113 12.45 -0.62 1.10
C TYR A 113 12.18 0.45 2.16
N ASP A 114 13.20 0.77 2.96
CA ASP A 114 13.18 1.89 3.90
C ASP A 114 13.69 3.15 3.19
N MET A 115 12.78 4.10 2.98
CA MET A 115 13.04 5.41 2.39
C MET A 115 12.74 6.51 3.42
N ARG A 116 12.93 6.23 4.71
CA ARG A 116 12.78 7.22 5.77
C ARG A 116 13.85 8.29 5.67
N GLU A 117 13.45 9.51 5.97
CA GLU A 117 14.32 10.67 5.99
C GLU A 117 15.42 10.52 7.05
N THR A 118 16.58 11.09 6.76
CA THR A 118 17.71 11.09 7.69
C THR A 118 17.99 12.51 8.15
N ALA A 119 18.25 12.68 9.45
CA ALA A 119 18.63 13.98 10.01
C ALA A 119 19.89 14.51 9.29
N PRO A 120 19.92 15.79 8.90
CA PRO A 120 21.06 16.35 8.19
C PRO A 120 22.32 16.34 9.08
N GLY A 121 23.50 16.29 8.47
CA GLY A 121 24.77 16.21 9.20
C GLY A 121 25.07 17.36 10.16
N ALA A 122 24.38 18.50 10.00
CA ALA A 122 24.46 19.65 10.91
C ALA A 122 23.47 19.59 12.09
N ALA A 123 22.60 18.58 12.14
CA ALA A 123 21.65 18.42 13.24
C ALA A 123 22.40 18.16 14.55
N THR A 124 21.97 18.83 15.62
CA THR A 124 22.51 18.64 16.96
C THR A 124 21.44 18.03 17.87
N ARG A 125 21.89 17.25 18.85
CA ARG A 125 20.99 16.72 19.88
C ARG A 125 20.54 17.86 20.78
N VAL A 126 19.22 18.06 20.90
CA VAL A 126 18.67 18.92 21.94
C VAL A 126 18.86 18.21 23.28
N LYS A 127 19.56 18.86 24.22
CA LYS A 127 19.65 18.39 25.60
C LYS A 127 18.50 19.04 26.37
N GLU A 128 17.64 18.22 26.97
CA GLU A 128 16.74 18.66 28.03
C GLU A 128 17.47 18.73 29.37
#